data_AF-A0A2R6J6T9-F1
#
_entry.id   AF-A0A2R6J6T9-F1
#
_cell.length_a   1.000
_cell.length_b   1.000
_cell.length_c   1.000
_cell.angle_alpha   90.00
_cell.angle_beta   90.00
_cell.angle_gamma   90.00
#
_symmetry.space_group_name_H-M   'P 1'
#
loop_
_entity.id
_entity.type
_entity.pdbx_description
1 polymer ?
#
loop_
_entity_poly.entity_id
_entity_poly.type
_entity_poly.pdbx_seq_one_letter_code
_entity_poly.pdbx_strand_id
1 'polypeptide(L)'
;MSDWMAEYDDADTPHEKYELLRGEMARLRATGSLFDREAVARTVSRLNERREGELIVFAANDFGLPMAYRSEETGIEMQAAVRRAILENKYDDSPEGLNTARQELFEEHPRIHKAILAECNGGAVRYYLPEGSNTTTKFLTVREMVGLVDYTTNSSQSDDLSMTY
;
A
#
# COMPACT_ATOMS: atom_id res chain seq x y z
N MET A 1 17.38 -14.25 18.64
CA MET A 1 16.60 -13.00 18.50
C MET A 1 17.60 -11.91 18.20
N SER A 2 17.32 -11.07 17.21
CA SER A 2 18.30 -10.15 16.61
C SER A 2 18.85 -9.15 17.62
N ASP A 3 20.17 -8.93 17.58
CA ASP A 3 20.95 -7.95 18.37
C ASP A 3 20.27 -6.56 18.41
N TRP A 4 19.64 -6.18 17.30
CA TRP A 4 18.90 -4.93 17.16
C TRP A 4 17.79 -4.70 18.20
N MET A 5 17.05 -5.75 18.61
CA MET A 5 15.99 -5.56 19.61
C MET A 5 16.56 -5.21 20.99
N ALA A 6 17.72 -5.76 21.34
CA ALA A 6 18.41 -5.41 22.58
C ALA A 6 18.90 -3.95 22.53
N GLU A 7 19.53 -3.54 21.43
CA GLU A 7 19.96 -2.15 21.21
C GLU A 7 18.77 -1.16 21.22
N TYR A 8 17.61 -1.56 20.68
CA TYR A 8 16.41 -0.74 20.67
C TYR A 8 15.80 -0.56 22.07
N ASP A 9 15.79 -1.62 22.87
CA ASP A 9 15.27 -1.59 24.23
C ASP A 9 16.17 -0.74 25.14
N ASP A 10 17.49 -0.84 24.97
CA ASP A 10 18.52 -0.11 25.74
C ASP A 10 18.69 1.36 25.35
N ALA A 11 18.13 1.82 24.23
CA ALA A 11 18.23 3.22 23.81
C ALA A 11 17.47 4.18 24.76
N ASP A 12 18.13 5.25 25.20
CA ASP A 12 17.62 6.17 26.23
C ASP A 12 16.70 7.26 25.67
N THR A 13 16.79 7.56 24.38
CA THR A 13 16.02 8.64 23.76
C THR A 13 15.07 8.18 22.66
N PRO A 14 13.93 8.88 22.47
CA PRO A 14 13.05 8.64 21.32
C PRO A 14 13.74 8.79 19.96
N HIS A 15 14.77 9.64 19.87
CA HIS A 15 15.53 9.85 18.64
C HIS A 15 16.44 8.67 18.31
N GLU A 16 17.15 8.11 19.29
CA GLU A 16 17.98 6.92 19.09
C GLU A 16 17.14 5.69 18.72
N LYS A 17 16.01 5.48 19.40
CA LYS A 17 15.02 4.44 19.02
C LYS A 17 14.55 4.62 17.58
N TYR A 18 14.32 5.86 17.16
CA TYR A 18 13.92 6.15 15.78
C TYR A 18 15.02 5.83 14.75
N GLU A 19 16.28 6.20 15.02
CA GLU A 19 17.40 5.88 14.11
C GLU A 19 17.67 4.38 14.03
N LEU A 20 17.58 3.65 15.15
CA LEU A 20 17.67 2.19 15.18
C LEU A 20 16.55 1.54 14.36
N LEU A 21 15.30 1.99 14.52
CA LEU A 21 14.18 1.57 13.66
C LEU A 21 14.48 1.81 12.18
N ARG A 22 14.99 3.00 11.84
CA ARG A 22 15.32 3.37 10.45
C ARG A 22 16.42 2.47 9.87
N GLY A 23 17.45 2.17 10.66
CA GLY A 23 18.56 1.28 10.28
C GLY A 23 18.08 -0.14 10.02
N GLU A 24 17.26 -0.70 10.90
CA GLU A 24 16.70 -2.04 10.72
C GLU A 24 15.73 -2.11 9.54
N MET A 25 14.90 -1.09 9.33
CA MET A 25 14.07 -0.99 8.13
C MET A 25 14.94 -0.97 6.85
N ALA A 26 16.07 -0.27 6.83
CA ALA A 26 16.99 -0.26 5.70
C ALA A 26 17.66 -1.63 5.48
N ARG A 27 18.03 -2.33 6.55
CA ARG A 27 18.59 -3.69 6.48
C ARG A 27 17.56 -4.70 5.95
N LEU A 28 16.33 -4.62 6.45
CA LEU A 28 15.21 -5.45 6.00
C LEU A 28 14.82 -5.15 4.54
N ARG A 29 14.92 -3.89 4.10
CA ARG A 29 14.83 -3.48 2.68
C ARG A 29 15.89 -4.13 1.80
N ALA A 30 17.13 -4.19 2.27
CA ALA A 30 18.24 -4.77 1.51
C ALA A 30 18.20 -6.31 1.45
N THR A 31 17.52 -6.95 2.39
CA THR A 31 17.51 -8.42 2.55
C THR A 31 16.16 -9.06 2.21
N GLY A 32 15.09 -8.29 2.18
CA GLY A 32 13.74 -8.76 1.86
C GLY A 32 13.58 -9.02 0.37
N SER A 33 13.10 -10.21 0.01
CA SER A 33 12.68 -10.45 -1.37
C SER A 33 11.40 -9.67 -1.65
N LEU A 34 11.43 -8.87 -2.72
CA LEU A 34 10.29 -8.16 -3.28
C LEU A 34 9.14 -9.16 -3.58
N PHE A 35 7.89 -8.71 -3.50
CA PHE A 35 6.77 -9.52 -3.97
C PHE A 35 6.88 -9.73 -5.49
N ASP A 36 6.38 -10.87 -5.99
CA ASP A 36 6.35 -11.17 -7.42
C ASP A 36 5.35 -10.23 -8.11
N ARG A 37 5.87 -9.24 -8.82
CA ARG A 37 5.07 -8.18 -9.44
C ARG A 37 4.04 -8.74 -10.43
N GLU A 38 4.43 -9.76 -11.19
CA GLU A 38 3.57 -10.39 -12.19
C GLU A 38 2.49 -11.25 -11.53
N ALA A 39 2.83 -11.97 -10.46
CA ALA A 39 1.82 -12.73 -9.71
C ALA A 39 0.76 -11.81 -9.09
N VAL A 40 1.19 -10.68 -8.52
CA VAL A 40 0.26 -9.68 -7.99
C VAL A 40 -0.57 -9.07 -9.11
N ALA A 41 0.04 -8.71 -10.26
CA ALA A 41 -0.69 -8.19 -11.43
C ALA A 41 -1.80 -9.15 -11.87
N ARG A 42 -1.52 -10.46 -11.97
CA ARG A 42 -2.52 -11.49 -12.30
C ARG A 42 -3.64 -11.58 -11.27
N THR A 43 -3.33 -11.50 -9.97
CA THR A 43 -4.35 -11.46 -8.93
C THR A 43 -5.22 -10.21 -9.04
N VAL A 44 -4.61 -9.04 -9.28
CA VAL A 44 -5.37 -7.79 -9.45
C VAL A 44 -6.27 -7.86 -10.69
N SER A 45 -5.78 -8.39 -11.81
CA SER A 45 -6.56 -8.62 -13.03
C SER A 45 -7.80 -9.47 -12.75
N ARG A 46 -7.64 -10.62 -12.08
CA ARG A 46 -8.77 -11.48 -11.66
C ARG A 46 -9.73 -10.79 -10.69
N LEU A 47 -9.23 -9.94 -9.79
CA LEU A 47 -10.07 -9.16 -8.87
C LEU A 47 -10.84 -8.05 -9.61
N ASN A 48 -10.30 -7.53 -10.72
CA ASN A 48 -10.94 -6.53 -11.57
C ASN A 48 -12.14 -7.11 -12.33
N GLU A 49 -11.99 -8.32 -12.90
CA GLU A 49 -13.06 -9.01 -13.66
C GLU A 49 -14.36 -9.23 -12.87
N ARG A 50 -14.30 -9.18 -11.54
CA ARG A 50 -15.44 -9.38 -10.63
C ARG A 50 -16.14 -8.08 -10.25
N ARG A 51 -15.71 -6.94 -10.79
CA ARG A 51 -16.20 -5.61 -10.42
C ARG A 51 -16.88 -4.92 -11.59
N GLU A 52 -17.76 -3.98 -11.25
CA GLU A 52 -18.45 -3.14 -12.24
C GLU A 52 -17.58 -1.96 -12.72
N GLY A 53 -16.56 -1.58 -11.95
CA GLY A 53 -15.62 -0.52 -12.28
C GLY A 53 -14.18 -1.03 -12.30
N GLU A 54 -13.29 -0.17 -12.80
CA GLU A 54 -11.87 -0.47 -12.93
C GLU A 54 -11.14 -0.36 -11.60
N LEU A 55 -10.41 -1.40 -11.25
CA LEU A 55 -9.66 -1.51 -10.01
C LEU A 55 -8.27 -0.86 -10.16
N ILE A 56 -7.92 0.00 -9.21
CA ILE A 56 -6.56 0.49 -9.00
C ILE A 56 -6.10 0.01 -7.63
N VAL A 57 -4.96 -0.66 -7.58
CA VAL A 57 -4.38 -1.18 -6.32
C VAL A 57 -3.03 -0.55 -6.07
N PHE A 58 -2.91 0.19 -4.97
CA PHE A 58 -1.62 0.66 -4.47
C PHE A 58 -1.13 -0.35 -3.45
N ALA A 59 -0.12 -1.15 -3.81
CA ALA A 59 0.42 -2.19 -2.95
C ALA A 59 1.85 -1.87 -2.52
N ALA A 60 2.17 -2.18 -1.27
CA ALA A 60 3.50 -2.07 -0.71
C ALA A 60 3.76 -3.19 0.30
N ASN A 61 5.01 -3.58 0.41
CA ASN A 61 5.52 -4.27 1.59
C ASN A 61 6.16 -3.22 2.53
N ASP A 62 6.43 -3.58 3.78
CA ASP A 62 7.02 -2.63 4.75
C ASP A 62 8.43 -2.13 4.34
N PHE A 63 9.01 -2.77 3.33
CA PHE A 63 10.40 -2.66 2.95
C PHE A 63 10.62 -2.43 1.44
N GLY A 64 9.69 -1.77 0.75
CA GLY A 64 9.67 -1.78 -0.72
C GLY A 64 9.21 -0.48 -1.33
N LEU A 65 9.47 -0.36 -2.62
CA LEU A 65 8.92 0.71 -3.45
C LEU A 65 7.43 0.41 -3.65
N PRO A 66 6.54 1.30 -3.21
CA PRO A 66 5.12 1.11 -3.45
C PRO A 66 4.85 1.12 -4.94
N MET A 67 3.93 0.27 -5.38
CA MET A 67 3.60 0.12 -6.77
C MET A 67 2.11 0.23 -6.95
N ALA A 68 1.71 0.84 -8.06
CA ALA A 68 0.32 0.90 -8.45
C ALA A 68 0.04 -0.06 -9.59
N TYR A 69 -1.03 -0.81 -9.44
CA TYR A 69 -1.57 -1.73 -10.42
C TYR A 69 -2.84 -1.12 -10.99
N ARG A 70 -2.96 -1.08 -12.31
CA ARG A 70 -4.14 -0.58 -13.02
C ARG A 70 -4.34 -1.36 -14.33
N SER A 71 -5.56 -1.39 -14.85
CA SER A 71 -5.82 -1.90 -16.20
C SER A 71 -5.27 -0.98 -17.28
N GLU A 72 -5.13 -1.48 -18.50
CA GLU A 72 -4.76 -0.67 -19.68
C GLU A 72 -5.74 0.48 -19.93
N GLU A 73 -7.03 0.22 -19.70
CA GLU A 73 -8.14 1.15 -19.91
C GLU A 73 -8.12 2.30 -18.88
N THR A 74 -7.53 2.04 -17.71
CA THR A 74 -7.37 3.03 -16.66
C THR A 74 -6.14 3.89 -16.89
N GLY A 75 -6.35 5.12 -17.35
CA GLY A 75 -5.28 6.10 -17.53
C GLY A 75 -4.55 6.46 -16.22
N ILE A 76 -3.31 6.93 -16.34
CA ILE A 76 -2.51 7.42 -15.20
C ILE A 76 -3.20 8.63 -14.53
N GLU A 77 -3.98 9.40 -15.28
CA GLU A 77 -4.77 10.52 -14.74
C GLU A 77 -5.80 10.04 -13.70
N MET A 78 -6.38 8.86 -13.90
CA MET A 78 -7.33 8.28 -12.95
C MET A 78 -6.64 7.91 -11.64
N GLN A 79 -5.41 7.40 -11.70
CA GLN A 79 -4.59 7.16 -10.52
C GLN A 79 -4.36 8.45 -9.71
N ALA A 80 -4.12 9.57 -10.39
CA ALA A 80 -3.99 10.88 -9.75
C ALA A 80 -5.30 11.37 -9.14
N ALA A 81 -6.44 11.10 -9.79
CA ALA A 81 -7.76 11.38 -9.24
C ALA A 81 -8.03 10.58 -7.96
N VAL A 82 -7.69 9.28 -7.95
CA VAL A 82 -7.80 8.43 -6.75
C VAL A 82 -6.97 8.98 -5.60
N ARG A 83 -5.71 9.34 -5.87
CA ARG A 83 -4.81 9.95 -4.89
C ARG A 83 -5.40 11.23 -4.28
N ARG A 84 -5.96 12.10 -5.11
CA ARG A 84 -6.61 13.34 -4.66
C ARG A 84 -7.81 13.02 -3.78
N ALA A 85 -8.68 12.11 -4.21
CA ALA A 85 -9.85 11.69 -3.45
C ALA A 85 -9.47 11.17 -2.05
N ILE A 86 -8.43 10.34 -1.96
CA ILE A 86 -7.90 9.83 -0.68
C ILE A 86 -7.38 10.96 0.22
N LEU A 87 -6.65 11.93 -0.34
CA LEU A 87 -6.13 13.06 0.45
C LEU A 87 -7.24 13.95 1.00
N GLU A 88 -8.30 14.14 0.21
CA GLU A 88 -9.45 14.98 0.55
C GLU A 88 -10.38 14.29 1.55
N ASN A 89 -10.60 12.98 1.44
CA ASN A 89 -11.60 12.23 2.22
C ASN A 89 -11.00 11.02 2.96
N LYS A 90 -9.81 11.17 3.56
CA LYS A 90 -8.95 10.12 4.15
C LYS A 90 -9.65 8.88 4.73
N TYR A 91 -10.76 9.04 5.44
CA TYR A 91 -11.54 7.94 6.00
C TYR A 91 -12.97 8.03 5.46
N ASP A 92 -13.16 7.58 4.23
CA ASP A 92 -14.48 7.51 3.58
C ASP A 92 -15.16 6.16 3.87
N ASP A 93 -16.46 6.08 3.57
CA ASP A 93 -17.32 4.92 3.80
C ASP A 93 -16.66 3.61 3.37
N SER A 94 -16.61 2.64 4.29
CA SER A 94 -16.01 1.31 4.09
C SER A 94 -16.78 0.49 3.04
N PRO A 95 -16.32 0.40 1.77
CA PRO A 95 -17.03 -0.37 0.76
C PRO A 95 -16.67 -1.84 1.00
N GLU A 96 -17.59 -2.62 1.56
CA GLU A 96 -17.34 -4.02 1.97
C GLU A 96 -16.66 -4.84 0.87
N GLY A 97 -17.09 -4.67 -0.38
CA GLY A 97 -16.48 -5.34 -1.54
C GLY A 97 -14.97 -5.06 -1.69
N LEU A 98 -14.54 -3.81 -1.52
CA LEU A 98 -13.11 -3.44 -1.62
C LEU A 98 -12.30 -4.01 -0.45
N ASN A 99 -12.87 -4.09 0.75
CA ASN A 99 -12.19 -4.77 1.86
C ASN A 99 -12.05 -6.28 1.61
N THR A 100 -13.06 -6.96 1.05
CA THR A 100 -12.96 -8.39 0.69
C THR A 100 -11.84 -8.64 -0.31
N ALA A 101 -11.76 -7.85 -1.38
CA ALA A 101 -10.68 -8.01 -2.36
C ALA A 101 -9.30 -7.71 -1.79
N ARG A 102 -9.21 -6.77 -0.83
CA ARG A 102 -7.98 -6.51 -0.09
C ARG A 102 -7.56 -7.72 0.75
N GLN A 103 -8.50 -8.40 1.40
CA GLN A 103 -8.23 -9.61 2.18
C GLN A 103 -7.74 -10.74 1.26
N GLU A 104 -8.42 -10.99 0.13
CA GLU A 104 -7.97 -11.96 -0.88
C GLU A 104 -6.53 -11.65 -1.36
N LEU A 105 -6.24 -10.38 -1.62
CA LEU A 105 -4.90 -9.95 -2.04
C LEU A 105 -3.83 -10.27 -0.98
N PHE A 106 -4.10 -10.02 0.30
CA PHE A 106 -3.16 -10.32 1.39
C PHE A 106 -2.99 -11.81 1.66
N GLU A 107 -4.07 -12.60 1.51
CA GLU A 107 -4.02 -14.05 1.67
C GLU A 107 -3.16 -14.70 0.59
N GLU A 108 -3.29 -14.26 -0.66
CA GLU A 108 -2.49 -14.76 -1.78
C GLU A 108 -1.07 -14.23 -1.78
N HIS A 109 -0.88 -12.99 -1.34
CA HIS A 109 0.41 -12.30 -1.33
C HIS A 109 0.75 -11.86 0.09
N PRO A 110 1.19 -12.79 0.96
CA PRO A 110 1.49 -12.50 2.37
C PRO A 110 2.64 -11.49 2.56
N ARG A 111 3.37 -11.18 1.49
CA ARG A 111 4.41 -10.15 1.46
C ARG A 111 3.89 -8.76 1.12
N ILE A 112 2.65 -8.62 0.68
CA ILE A 112 1.99 -7.32 0.64
C ILE A 112 1.52 -7.02 2.06
N HIS A 113 2.10 -6.01 2.66
CA HIS A 113 1.78 -5.63 4.04
C HIS A 113 0.79 -4.47 4.07
N LYS A 114 0.65 -3.76 2.94
CA LYS A 114 -0.25 -2.62 2.77
C LYS A 114 -0.84 -2.62 1.38
N ALA A 115 -2.15 -2.38 1.31
CA ALA A 115 -2.83 -2.13 0.06
C ALA A 115 -3.96 -1.13 0.26
N ILE A 116 -4.06 -0.18 -0.67
CA ILE A 116 -5.23 0.68 -0.86
C ILE A 116 -5.86 0.26 -2.18
N LEU A 117 -7.15 -0.06 -2.15
CA LEU A 117 -7.90 -0.44 -3.34
C LEU A 117 -8.85 0.70 -3.68
N ALA A 118 -8.95 1.01 -4.98
CA ALA A 118 -9.90 1.97 -5.50
C ALA A 118 -10.61 1.40 -6.72
N GLU A 119 -11.89 1.68 -6.82
CA GLU A 119 -12.75 1.37 -7.95
C GLU A 119 -13.11 2.67 -8.68
N CYS A 120 -12.92 2.68 -9.99
CA CYS A 120 -13.17 3.82 -10.85
C CYS A 120 -14.28 3.46 -11.83
N ASN A 121 -15.41 4.18 -11.78
CA ASN A 121 -16.54 3.95 -12.67
C ASN A 121 -17.00 5.28 -13.28
N GLY A 122 -16.78 5.47 -14.58
CA GLY A 122 -17.28 6.66 -15.29
C GLY A 122 -16.83 8.00 -14.70
N GLY A 123 -15.68 8.04 -14.02
CA GLY A 123 -15.15 9.23 -13.34
C GLY A 123 -15.48 9.36 -11.85
N ALA A 124 -16.35 8.51 -11.31
CA ALA A 124 -16.52 8.36 -9.88
C ALA A 124 -15.41 7.47 -9.30
N VAL A 125 -14.82 7.90 -8.19
CA VAL A 125 -13.82 7.15 -7.44
C VAL A 125 -14.42 6.70 -6.13
N ARG A 126 -14.30 5.40 -5.85
CA ARG A 126 -14.56 4.80 -4.53
C ARG A 126 -13.27 4.14 -4.08
N TYR A 127 -12.90 4.25 -2.81
CA TYR A 127 -11.71 3.56 -2.32
C TYR A 127 -11.93 3.02 -0.91
N TYR A 128 -11.06 2.10 -0.53
CA TYR A 128 -11.00 1.57 0.82
C TYR A 128 -9.64 1.91 1.44
N LEU A 129 -9.66 2.84 2.38
CA LEU A 129 -8.55 3.13 3.29
C LEU A 129 -8.97 2.73 4.71
N PRO A 130 -8.44 1.63 5.27
CA PRO A 130 -8.85 1.20 6.59
C PRO A 130 -8.45 2.23 7.66
N GLU A 131 -9.33 2.45 8.64
CA GLU A 131 -9.01 3.30 9.79
C GLU A 131 -7.79 2.77 10.55
N GLY A 132 -6.96 3.71 10.97
CA GLY A 132 -5.75 3.43 11.72
C GLY A 132 -6.01 3.21 13.20
N SER A 133 -6.49 2.03 13.59
CA SER A 133 -6.22 1.37 14.90
C SER A 133 -7.18 0.20 15.12
N ASN A 134 -6.83 -0.96 14.59
CA ASN A 134 -7.35 -2.23 15.10
C ASN A 134 -6.18 -3.16 15.42
N THR A 135 -6.45 -4.28 16.09
CA THR A 135 -5.41 -5.23 16.53
C THR A 135 -4.51 -5.75 15.41
N THR A 136 -4.91 -5.58 14.15
CA THR A 136 -4.18 -5.92 12.94
C THR A 136 -3.41 -4.74 12.31
N THR A 137 -3.77 -3.48 12.60
CA THR A 137 -3.19 -2.27 11.98
C THR A 137 -2.42 -1.47 13.03
N LYS A 138 -1.10 -1.65 13.10
CA LYS A 138 -0.23 -1.00 14.09
C LYS A 138 -0.01 0.49 13.77
N PHE A 139 0.45 1.29 14.75
CA PHE A 139 0.75 2.72 14.58
C PHE A 139 1.76 3.01 13.44
N LEU A 140 2.74 2.12 13.25
CA LEU A 140 3.63 2.10 12.07
C LEU A 140 2.83 1.97 10.77
N THR A 141 1.86 1.05 10.74
CA THR A 141 0.98 0.80 9.60
C THR A 141 0.21 2.06 9.18
N VAL A 142 -0.29 2.85 10.14
CA VAL A 142 -0.98 4.13 9.88
C VAL A 142 -0.04 5.19 9.30
N ARG A 143 1.12 5.41 9.92
CA ARG A 143 2.08 6.42 9.46
C ARG A 143 2.67 6.07 8.09
N GLU A 144 2.85 4.79 7.77
CA GLU A 144 3.32 4.37 6.43
C GLU A 144 2.17 4.05 5.45
N MET A 145 0.90 4.06 5.85
CA MET A 145 -0.23 4.20 4.92
C MET A 145 -0.38 5.66 4.50
N VAL A 146 -0.25 6.59 5.46
CA VAL A 146 -0.04 8.01 5.14
C VAL A 146 1.23 8.18 4.32
N GLY A 147 2.31 7.45 4.62
CA GLY A 147 3.53 7.41 3.81
C GLY A 147 3.34 6.78 2.43
N LEU A 148 2.47 5.78 2.27
CA LEU A 148 2.10 5.19 0.98
C LEU A 148 1.33 6.21 0.14
N VAL A 149 0.35 6.89 0.76
CA VAL A 149 -0.40 7.98 0.15
C VAL A 149 0.55 9.12 -0.20
N ASP A 150 1.33 9.66 0.75
CA ASP A 150 2.29 10.75 0.55
C ASP A 150 3.37 10.40 -0.48
N TYR A 151 3.90 9.17 -0.47
CA TYR A 151 4.88 8.75 -1.46
C TYR A 151 4.23 8.67 -2.84
N THR A 152 3.08 8.01 -2.96
CA THR A 152 2.39 7.92 -4.26
C THR A 152 1.89 9.28 -4.73
N THR A 153 1.48 10.20 -3.85
CA THR A 153 0.97 11.54 -4.22
C THR A 153 2.07 12.55 -4.50
N ASN A 154 3.19 12.52 -3.77
CA ASN A 154 4.28 13.50 -3.90
C ASN A 154 5.44 13.03 -4.79
N SER A 155 5.60 11.71 -5.02
CA SER A 155 6.42 11.24 -6.12
C SER A 155 5.64 11.45 -7.41
N SER A 156 5.88 12.55 -8.12
CA SER A 156 5.60 12.66 -9.54
C SER A 156 6.22 11.44 -10.23
N GLN A 157 5.40 10.42 -10.55
CA GLN A 157 5.91 9.07 -10.74
C GLN A 157 6.76 8.94 -12.01
N SER A 158 7.91 8.30 -11.85
CA SER A 158 8.65 7.65 -12.94
C SER A 158 7.87 6.41 -13.39
N ASP A 159 7.92 6.10 -14.69
CA ASP A 159 7.22 4.98 -15.33
C ASP A 159 7.42 3.63 -14.60
N ASP A 160 8.54 3.45 -13.90
CA ASP A 160 8.93 2.21 -13.22
C ASP A 160 8.10 1.85 -11.96
N LEU A 161 7.17 2.72 -11.54
CA LEU A 161 6.32 2.56 -10.34
C LEU A 161 4.84 2.31 -10.64
N SER A 162 4.48 2.17 -11.91
CA SER A 162 3.15 1.77 -12.38
C SER A 162 3.24 0.47 -13.16
N MET A 163 2.38 -0.49 -12.83
CA MET A 163 2.24 -1.74 -13.57
C MET A 163 0.86 -1.79 -14.19
N THR A 164 0.85 -2.08 -15.49
CA THR A 164 -0.38 -2.45 -16.19
C THR A 164 -0.54 -3.97 -16.14
N TYR A 165 -1.77 -4.45 -15.93
CA TYR A 165 -2.10 -5.87 -15.81
C TYR A 165 -3.22 -6.30 -16.75
#